data_AF-A0A517XYY3-F1
#
_entry.id   AF-A0A517XYY3-F1
#
_cell.length_a   1.000
_cell.length_b   1.000
_cell.length_c   1.000
_cell.angle_alpha   90.00
_cell.angle_beta   90.00
_cell.angle_gamma   90.00
#
_symmetry.space_group_name_H-M   'P 1'
#
loop_
_entity.id
_entity.type
_entity.pdbx_description
1 polymer ?
#
loop_
_entity_poly.entity_id
_entity_poly.type
_entity_poly.pdbx_seq_one_letter_code
_entity_poly.pdbx_strand_id
1 'polypeptide(L)'
;MEDTIRRAEAFSRWAETGKLGHRYRVSRSPNVIFFNASAGLAAQLTVEATRPARDRDREISRSAAARLLRCIFGNPFRPVALDPAWRTEAVVGLATGIYADRAFDRLPVLADALEDAGCFDADVLGHCRGPGPHARGCWVVDLLLGKT
;
A
#
# COMPACT_ATOMS: atom_id res chain seq x y z
N MET A 1 6.42 -23.06 -15.34
CA MET A 1 5.33 -23.34 -14.38
C MET A 1 5.87 -23.60 -12.98
N GLU A 2 6.75 -24.59 -12.80
CA GLU A 2 7.45 -24.90 -11.53
C GLU A 2 8.14 -23.66 -10.88
N ASP A 3 8.87 -22.90 -11.70
CA ASP A 3 9.62 -21.72 -11.29
C ASP A 3 8.72 -20.53 -10.91
N THR A 4 7.49 -20.50 -11.43
CA THR A 4 6.48 -19.49 -11.10
C THR A 4 5.80 -19.80 -9.78
N ILE A 5 5.40 -21.06 -9.58
CA ILE A 5 4.77 -21.55 -8.33
C ILE A 5 5.73 -21.36 -7.16
N ARG A 6 6.99 -21.72 -7.33
CA ARG A 6 8.04 -21.56 -6.30
C ARG A 6 8.30 -20.10 -5.92
N ARG A 7 8.11 -19.15 -6.84
CA ARG A 7 8.23 -17.71 -6.59
C ARG A 7 7.03 -17.15 -5.84
N ALA A 8 5.82 -17.60 -6.17
CA ALA A 8 4.61 -17.23 -5.46
C ALA A 8 4.68 -17.68 -3.99
N GLU A 9 5.15 -18.90 -3.73
CA GLU A 9 5.36 -19.39 -2.36
C GLU A 9 6.42 -18.59 -1.59
N ALA A 10 7.51 -18.18 -2.24
CA ALA A 10 8.53 -17.34 -1.61
C ALA A 10 7.98 -15.94 -1.24
N PHE A 11 7.09 -15.38 -2.07
CA PHE A 11 6.41 -14.13 -1.81
C PHE A 11 5.45 -14.25 -0.62
N SER A 12 4.61 -15.30 -0.59
CA SER A 12 3.69 -15.56 0.52
C SER A 12 4.44 -15.75 1.84
N ARG A 13 5.52 -16.55 1.86
CA ARG A 13 6.33 -16.75 3.07
C ARG A 13 6.99 -15.46 3.56
N TRP A 14 7.44 -14.58 2.65
CA TRP A 14 7.98 -13.29 3.06
C TRP A 14 6.90 -12.37 3.64
N ALA A 15 5.72 -12.31 3.02
CA ALA A 15 4.59 -11.54 3.52
C ALA A 15 4.18 -11.97 4.94
N GLU A 16 4.35 -13.25 5.27
CA GLU A 16 4.04 -13.82 6.58
C GLU A 16 5.19 -13.71 7.60
N THR A 17 6.45 -13.85 7.17
CA THR A 17 7.60 -14.05 8.10
C THR A 17 8.72 -13.03 7.98
N GLY A 18 8.71 -12.18 6.95
CA GLY A 18 9.77 -11.22 6.66
C GLY A 18 11.10 -11.82 6.18
N LYS A 19 11.20 -13.15 6.01
CA LYS A 19 12.43 -13.85 5.62
C LYS A 19 12.38 -14.35 4.19
N LEU A 20 13.47 -14.16 3.43
CA LEU A 20 13.66 -14.69 2.08
C LEU A 20 14.77 -15.74 2.06
N GLY A 21 14.66 -16.72 1.14
CA GLY A 21 15.68 -17.75 0.95
C GLY A 21 16.97 -17.20 0.33
N HIS A 22 18.10 -17.88 0.52
CA HIS A 22 19.47 -17.46 0.13
C HIS A 22 19.68 -17.05 -1.34
N ARG A 23 18.73 -17.38 -2.23
CA ARG A 23 18.76 -17.04 -3.66
C ARG A 23 18.19 -15.66 -3.98
N TYR A 24 17.57 -15.00 -3.01
CA TYR A 24 16.96 -13.69 -3.14
C TYR A 24 17.69 -12.71 -2.22
N ARG A 25 17.93 -11.49 -2.70
CA ARG A 25 18.43 -10.39 -1.87
C ARG A 25 17.36 -9.31 -1.75
N VAL A 26 17.18 -8.82 -0.53
CA VAL A 26 16.36 -7.65 -0.23
C VAL A 26 17.10 -6.41 -0.74
N SER A 27 16.44 -5.58 -1.54
CA SER A 27 17.01 -4.30 -1.95
C SER A 27 17.09 -3.36 -0.75
N ARG A 28 18.04 -2.43 -0.78
CA ARG A 28 18.08 -1.31 0.17
C ARG A 28 17.02 -0.25 -0.13
N SER A 29 16.42 -0.29 -1.32
CA SER A 29 15.27 0.53 -1.66
C SER A 29 14.00 -0.14 -1.16
N PRO A 30 13.11 0.57 -0.46
CA PRO A 30 11.84 0.02 0.02
C PRO A 30 10.89 -0.41 -1.11
N ASN A 31 11.20 -0.05 -2.36
CA ASN A 31 10.32 -0.18 -3.52
C ASN A 31 10.75 -1.27 -4.52
N VAL A 32 11.80 -2.04 -4.24
CA VAL A 32 12.29 -3.11 -5.13
C VAL A 32 12.60 -4.35 -4.28
N ILE A 33 11.89 -5.45 -4.45
CA ILE A 33 12.01 -6.58 -3.49
C ILE A 33 12.75 -7.80 -4.07
N PHE A 34 12.99 -7.86 -5.40
CA PHE A 34 13.61 -9.05 -6.00
C PHE A 34 14.71 -8.72 -7.02
N PHE A 35 15.95 -9.06 -6.67
CA PHE A 35 16.99 -9.37 -7.65
C PHE A 35 17.23 -10.89 -7.63
N ASN A 36 16.98 -11.57 -8.75
CA ASN A 36 17.67 -12.84 -9.05
C ASN A 36 18.87 -12.52 -9.97
N ALA A 37 19.78 -13.47 -10.17
CA ALA A 37 20.90 -13.33 -11.12
C ALA A 37 20.47 -13.30 -12.61
N SER A 38 19.20 -13.05 -12.91
CA SER A 38 18.59 -13.13 -14.24
C SER A 38 17.45 -12.11 -14.35
N ALA A 39 17.79 -10.83 -14.18
CA ALA A 39 16.86 -9.69 -14.08
C ALA A 39 15.85 -9.56 -15.26
N GLY A 40 16.04 -10.29 -16.37
CA GLY A 40 15.11 -10.30 -17.49
C GLY A 40 13.73 -10.92 -17.19
N LEU A 41 13.63 -11.86 -16.25
CA LEU A 41 12.39 -12.63 -16.05
C LEU A 41 11.37 -11.93 -15.14
N ALA A 42 11.81 -11.07 -14.21
CA ALA A 42 10.90 -10.26 -13.38
C ALA A 42 10.19 -9.18 -14.21
N ALA A 43 10.90 -8.57 -15.16
CA ALA A 43 10.31 -7.71 -16.18
C ALA A 43 9.32 -8.50 -17.06
N GLN A 44 9.67 -9.71 -17.51
CA GLN A 44 8.78 -10.52 -18.35
C GLN A 44 7.50 -10.98 -17.64
N LEU A 45 7.56 -11.40 -16.38
CA LEU A 45 6.37 -11.83 -15.63
C LEU A 45 5.40 -10.66 -15.33
N THR A 46 5.94 -9.45 -15.19
CA THR A 46 5.12 -8.22 -15.08
C THR A 46 4.39 -7.92 -16.40
N VAL A 47 5.02 -8.27 -17.54
CA VAL A 47 4.45 -8.11 -18.90
C VAL A 47 3.46 -9.23 -19.25
N GLU A 48 3.69 -10.48 -18.83
CA GLU A 48 2.82 -11.63 -19.15
C GLU A 48 1.48 -11.63 -18.39
N ALA A 49 1.42 -11.04 -17.19
CA ALA A 49 0.16 -10.76 -16.50
C ALA A 49 -0.79 -9.81 -17.28
N THR A 50 -0.36 -9.29 -18.44
CA THR A 50 -1.06 -8.29 -19.27
C THR A 50 -1.71 -8.84 -20.56
N ARG A 51 -1.70 -10.16 -20.82
CA ARG A 51 -2.41 -10.80 -21.98
C ARG A 51 -3.95 -10.87 -21.76
N PRO A 52 -4.78 -10.88 -22.82
CA PRO A 52 -5.95 -10.01 -22.90
C PRO A 52 -7.18 -10.48 -22.13
N ALA A 53 -7.48 -9.77 -21.04
CA ALA A 53 -8.87 -9.52 -20.67
C ALA A 53 -9.46 -8.53 -21.69
N ARG A 54 -10.77 -8.62 -21.99
CA ARG A 54 -11.46 -7.76 -22.97
C ARG A 54 -11.19 -6.29 -22.61
N ASP A 55 -11.10 -5.38 -23.58
CA ASP A 55 -10.56 -4.02 -23.34
C ASP A 55 -11.25 -3.23 -22.20
N ARG A 56 -12.54 -3.47 -21.93
CA ARG A 56 -13.23 -2.93 -20.74
C ARG A 56 -12.72 -3.50 -19.41
N ASP A 57 -12.43 -4.79 -19.36
CA ASP A 57 -11.90 -5.46 -18.16
C ASP A 57 -10.47 -4.97 -17.85
N ARG A 58 -9.70 -4.62 -18.89
CA ARG A 58 -8.36 -4.01 -18.74
C ARG A 58 -8.41 -2.61 -18.17
N GLU A 59 -9.34 -1.78 -18.64
CA GLU A 59 -9.51 -0.41 -18.13
C GLU A 59 -9.98 -0.42 -16.67
N ILE A 60 -10.92 -1.30 -16.33
CA ILE A 60 -11.38 -1.51 -14.95
C ILE A 60 -10.23 -2.03 -14.07
N SER A 61 -9.46 -3.03 -14.52
CA SER A 61 -8.30 -3.55 -13.76
C SER A 61 -7.19 -2.51 -13.59
N ARG A 62 -6.89 -1.71 -14.61
CA ARG A 62 -5.92 -0.61 -14.51
C ARG A 62 -6.39 0.47 -13.54
N SER A 63 -7.68 0.79 -13.58
CA SER A 63 -8.30 1.76 -12.67
C SER A 63 -8.25 1.27 -11.21
N ALA A 64 -8.53 -0.01 -10.97
CA ALA A 64 -8.43 -0.62 -9.64
C ALA A 64 -6.97 -0.66 -9.13
N ALA A 65 -6.03 -1.12 -9.96
CA ALA A 65 -4.62 -1.13 -9.63
C ALA A 65 -4.07 0.28 -9.33
N ALA A 66 -4.45 1.28 -10.14
CA ALA A 66 -4.06 2.67 -9.92
C ALA A 66 -4.66 3.26 -8.63
N ARG A 67 -5.89 2.88 -8.26
CA ARG A 67 -6.46 3.31 -6.97
C ARG A 67 -5.76 2.64 -5.79
N LEU A 68 -5.41 1.35 -5.88
CA LEU A 68 -4.66 0.66 -4.84
C LEU A 68 -3.26 1.24 -4.66
N LEU A 69 -2.56 1.53 -5.77
CA LEU A 69 -1.26 2.20 -5.73
C LEU A 69 -1.35 3.57 -5.07
N ARG A 70 -2.38 4.36 -5.37
CA ARG A 70 -2.62 5.65 -4.69
C ARG A 70 -2.98 5.48 -3.21
N CYS A 71 -3.61 4.38 -2.81
CA CYS A 71 -3.83 4.09 -1.40
C CYS A 71 -2.53 3.76 -0.67
N ILE A 72 -1.61 3.04 -1.31
CA ILE A 72 -0.36 2.62 -0.66
C ILE A 72 0.67 3.76 -0.63
N PHE A 73 0.80 4.51 -1.72
CA PHE A 73 1.87 5.49 -1.89
C PHE A 73 1.40 6.95 -1.74
N GLY A 74 0.10 7.21 -1.71
CA GLY A 74 -0.41 8.57 -1.82
C GLY A 74 -0.04 9.21 -3.15
N ASN A 75 0.19 10.52 -3.14
CA ASN A 75 0.69 11.28 -4.29
C ASN A 75 2.21 11.45 -4.18
N PRO A 76 3.03 10.76 -5.00
CA PRO A 76 4.50 10.87 -4.92
C PRO A 76 5.03 12.25 -5.35
N PHE A 77 4.23 13.05 -6.07
CA PHE A 77 4.61 14.40 -6.51
C PHE A 77 4.19 15.49 -5.52
N ARG A 78 3.36 15.15 -4.53
CA ARG A 78 2.94 16.04 -3.44
C ARG A 78 2.96 15.25 -2.13
N PRO A 79 4.16 14.95 -1.59
CA PRO A 79 4.27 14.24 -0.32
C PRO A 79 3.66 15.09 0.79
N VAL A 80 2.81 14.48 1.61
CA VAL A 80 2.24 15.11 2.79
C VAL A 80 3.20 14.91 3.96
N ALA A 81 3.65 16.01 4.55
CA ALA A 81 4.41 15.97 5.79
C ALA A 81 3.45 15.75 6.97
N LEU A 82 3.80 14.83 7.87
CA LEU A 82 3.07 14.64 9.11
C LEU A 82 3.29 15.85 10.03
N ASP A 83 2.20 16.53 10.41
CA ASP A 83 2.23 17.48 11.52
C ASP A 83 2.11 16.70 12.86
N PRO A 84 3.06 16.87 13.80
CA PRO A 84 2.97 16.26 15.13
C PRO A 84 1.66 16.58 15.86
N ALA A 85 1.04 17.74 15.62
CA ALA A 85 -0.23 18.13 16.22
C ALA A 85 -1.38 17.17 15.87
N TRP A 86 -1.31 16.51 14.70
CA TRP A 86 -2.34 15.57 14.27
C TRP A 86 -2.31 14.25 15.05
N ARG A 87 -1.19 13.92 15.73
CA ARG A 87 -1.00 12.66 16.46
C ARG A 87 -1.53 12.73 17.89
N THR A 88 -2.76 13.16 18.06
CA THR A 88 -3.46 13.07 19.34
C THR A 88 -3.67 11.60 19.73
N GLU A 89 -3.89 11.33 21.02
CA GLU A 89 -4.15 9.96 21.50
C GLU A 89 -5.33 9.32 20.79
N ALA A 90 -6.39 10.09 20.52
CA ALA A 90 -7.57 9.64 19.80
C ALA A 90 -7.24 9.23 18.36
N VAL A 91 -6.51 10.06 17.62
CA VAL A 91 -6.12 9.78 16.23
C VAL A 91 -5.21 8.55 16.15
N VAL A 92 -4.20 8.46 17.01
CA VAL A 92 -3.27 7.32 17.04
C VAL A 92 -3.98 6.03 17.47
N GLY A 93 -4.90 6.11 18.43
CA GLY A 93 -5.72 4.97 18.87
C GLY A 93 -6.61 4.45 17.74
N LEU A 94 -7.31 5.34 17.04
CA LEU A 94 -8.13 4.99 15.87
C LEU A 94 -7.28 4.37 14.75
N ALA A 95 -6.16 5.01 14.38
CA ALA A 95 -5.27 4.51 13.34
C ALA A 95 -4.71 3.11 13.69
N THR A 96 -4.36 2.88 14.95
CA THR A 96 -3.87 1.59 15.44
C THR A 96 -4.93 0.51 15.32
N GLY A 97 -6.15 0.79 15.78
CA GLY A 97 -7.28 -0.14 15.69
C GLY A 97 -7.64 -0.48 14.24
N ILE A 98 -7.75 0.53 13.38
CA ILE A 98 -8.00 0.36 11.94
C ILE A 98 -6.94 -0.55 11.32
N TYR A 99 -5.66 -0.33 11.63
CA TYR A 99 -4.56 -1.12 11.07
C TYR A 99 -4.58 -2.58 11.54
N ALA A 100 -4.77 -2.79 12.85
CA ALA A 100 -4.78 -4.11 13.47
C ALA A 100 -5.93 -4.96 12.94
N ASP A 101 -7.15 -4.41 13.02
CA ASP A 101 -8.39 -5.10 12.68
C ASP A 101 -8.68 -5.12 11.18
N ARG A 102 -7.95 -4.32 10.39
CA ARG A 102 -8.19 -4.08 8.96
C ARG A 102 -9.57 -3.45 8.70
N ALA A 103 -10.09 -2.71 9.68
CA ALA A 103 -11.39 -2.05 9.64
C ALA A 103 -11.30 -0.70 8.90
N PHE A 104 -10.94 -0.73 7.62
CA PHE A 104 -10.75 0.49 6.80
C PHE A 104 -12.06 1.22 6.47
N ASP A 105 -13.20 0.59 6.70
CA ASP A 105 -14.52 1.21 6.70
C ASP A 105 -14.66 2.32 7.75
N ARG A 106 -13.79 2.35 8.78
CA ARG A 106 -13.76 3.38 9.82
C ARG A 106 -12.88 4.58 9.47
N LEU A 107 -12.28 4.63 8.27
CA LEU A 107 -11.46 5.77 7.84
C LEU A 107 -12.20 7.12 7.82
N PRO A 108 -13.50 7.21 7.49
CA PRO A 108 -14.23 8.47 7.64
C PRO A 108 -14.23 8.99 9.08
N VAL A 109 -14.32 8.11 10.09
CA VAL A 109 -14.23 8.48 11.51
C VAL A 109 -12.83 8.98 11.86
N LEU A 110 -11.79 8.38 11.27
CA LEU A 110 -10.42 8.88 11.40
C LEU A 110 -10.27 10.28 10.78
N ALA A 111 -10.96 10.56 9.67
CA ALA A 111 -10.94 11.88 9.02
C ALA A 111 -11.50 12.96 9.94
N ASP A 112 -12.61 12.68 10.62
CA ASP A 112 -13.24 13.62 11.54
C ASP A 112 -12.33 13.87 12.76
N ALA A 113 -11.73 12.83 13.33
CA ALA A 113 -10.75 12.97 14.40
C ALA A 113 -9.50 13.76 13.97
N LEU A 114 -9.09 13.67 12.71
CA LEU A 114 -7.99 14.46 12.14
C LEU A 114 -8.38 15.94 12.00
N GLU A 115 -9.59 16.25 11.55
CA GLU A 115 -10.09 17.63 11.50
C GLU A 115 -10.16 18.25 12.91
N ASP A 116 -10.64 17.49 13.90
CA ASP A 116 -10.65 17.93 15.31
C ASP A 116 -9.23 18.19 15.84
N ALA A 117 -8.23 17.46 15.33
CA ALA A 117 -6.81 17.65 15.63
C ALA A 117 -6.15 18.78 14.80
N GLY A 118 -6.93 19.51 13.99
CA GLY A 118 -6.44 20.63 13.18
C GLY A 118 -5.83 20.24 11.82
N CYS A 119 -6.08 19.03 11.33
CA CYS A 119 -5.71 18.63 9.97
C CYS A 119 -6.74 19.17 8.98
N PHE A 120 -6.30 20.06 8.08
CA PHE A 120 -7.11 20.57 6.97
C PHE A 120 -6.50 20.24 5.59
N ASP A 121 -5.57 19.27 5.54
CA ASP A 121 -5.00 18.85 4.27
C ASP A 121 -6.04 18.06 3.46
N ALA A 122 -6.41 18.61 2.31
CA ALA A 122 -7.45 18.06 1.45
C ALA A 122 -7.12 16.66 0.91
N ASP A 123 -5.85 16.31 0.73
CA ASP A 123 -5.45 14.98 0.25
C ASP A 123 -5.61 13.94 1.37
N VAL A 124 -5.24 14.29 2.61
CA VAL A 124 -5.42 13.42 3.79
C VAL A 124 -6.90 13.14 4.03
N LEU A 125 -7.69 14.21 4.16
CA LEU A 125 -9.12 14.11 4.47
C LEU A 125 -9.90 13.49 3.32
N GLY A 126 -9.58 13.89 2.09
CA GLY A 126 -10.16 13.35 0.87
C GLY A 126 -9.85 11.86 0.68
N HIS A 127 -8.66 11.40 1.06
CA HIS A 127 -8.33 9.98 1.04
C HIS A 127 -9.16 9.19 2.05
N CYS A 128 -9.26 9.67 3.30
CA CYS A 128 -9.99 8.97 4.36
C CYS A 128 -11.50 8.88 4.11
N ARG A 129 -12.09 9.92 3.51
CA ARG A 129 -13.51 9.97 3.12
C ARG A 129 -13.79 9.32 1.78
N GLY A 130 -12.74 9.04 1.01
CA GLY A 130 -12.86 8.41 -0.29
C GLY A 130 -13.40 6.98 -0.18
N PRO A 131 -14.07 6.46 -1.22
CA PRO A 131 -14.65 5.11 -1.20
C PRO A 131 -13.62 3.97 -1.23
N GLY A 132 -12.31 4.26 -1.12
CA GLY A 132 -11.26 3.28 -1.31
C GLY A 132 -11.15 2.77 -2.76
N PRO A 133 -10.34 1.73 -3.00
CA PRO A 133 -9.93 0.70 -2.06
C PRO A 133 -8.93 1.18 -1.01
N HIS A 134 -9.04 0.61 0.20
CA HIS A 134 -8.07 0.74 1.28
C HIS A 134 -7.50 -0.62 1.64
N ALA A 135 -6.21 -0.66 1.96
CA ALA A 135 -5.50 -1.89 2.30
C ALA A 135 -4.44 -1.62 3.37
N ARG A 136 -3.82 -2.69 3.88
CA ARG A 136 -2.57 -2.53 4.65
C ARG A 136 -1.52 -1.87 3.76
N GLY A 137 -0.88 -0.83 4.28
CA GLY A 137 -0.09 0.09 3.47
C GLY A 137 -0.79 1.43 3.22
N CYS A 138 -2.05 1.62 3.67
CA CYS A 138 -2.76 2.90 3.54
C CYS A 138 -1.88 4.05 4.02
N TRP A 139 -1.52 4.94 3.11
CA TRP A 139 -0.49 5.96 3.35
C TRP A 139 -0.84 6.89 4.51
N VAL A 140 -2.12 7.24 4.71
CA VAL A 140 -2.55 8.08 5.84
C VAL A 140 -2.36 7.35 7.17
N VAL A 141 -2.76 6.08 7.24
CA VAL A 141 -2.64 5.29 8.47
C VAL A 141 -1.17 5.04 8.80
N ASP A 142 -0.36 4.70 7.80
CA ASP A 142 1.07 4.47 8.00
C ASP A 142 1.82 5.76 8.36
N LEU A 143 1.43 6.91 7.79
CA LEU A 143 1.92 8.23 8.17
C LEU A 143 1.66 8.51 9.66
N LEU A 144 0.43 8.30 10.13
CA LEU A 144 0.04 8.55 11.53
C LEU A 144 0.72 7.59 12.52
N LEU A 145 1.02 6.37 12.08
CA LEU A 145 1.74 5.38 12.88
C LEU A 145 3.28 5.52 12.77
N GLY A 146 3.79 6.42 11.93
CA GLY A 146 5.22 6.61 11.71
C GLY A 146 5.90 5.41 11.04
N LYS A 147 5.20 4.72 10.13
CA LYS A 147 5.68 3.54 9.41
C LYS A 147 6.23 3.83 8.01
N THR A 148 6.10 5.07 7.54
CA THR A 148 6.64 5.60 6.27
C THR A 148 8.08 6.07 6.36
#